data_AF-A0A329KL81-F1
#
_entry.id   AF-A0A329KL81-F1
#
_cell.length_a   1.000
_cell.length_b   1.000
_cell.length_c   1.000
_cell.angle_alpha   90.00
_cell.angle_beta   90.00
_cell.angle_gamma   90.00
#
_symmetry.space_group_name_H-M   'P 1'
#
loop_
_entity.id
_entity.type
_entity.pdbx_description
1 polymer ?
#
loop_
_entity_poly.entity_id
_entity_poly.type
_entity_poly.pdbx_seq_one_letter_code
_entity_poly.pdbx_strand_id
1 'polypeptide(L)' 'REPKKDKANEPAAPQVVAGGPITSIAAELRELASLRDAGILTQQEFEEQKKRLLPS' A
#
# COMPACT_ATOMS: atom_id res chain seq x y z
N ARG A 1 23.00 19.72 -31.23
CA ARG A 1 22.96 20.01 -29.78
C ARG A 1 21.51 20.24 -29.42
N GLU A 2 20.90 19.36 -28.65
CA GLU A 2 20.14 19.68 -27.43
C GLU A 2 20.13 18.40 -26.56
N PRO A 3 20.32 18.50 -25.24
CA PRO A 3 20.56 17.36 -24.35
C PRO A 3 19.32 16.99 -23.51
N LYS A 4 19.29 15.73 -23.04
CA LYS A 4 18.75 15.22 -21.76
C LYS A 4 17.38 15.74 -21.29
N LYS A 5 16.45 14.81 -21.03
CA LYS A 5 15.97 14.56 -19.67
C LYS A 5 15.17 13.26 -19.61
N ASP A 6 15.78 12.33 -18.91
CA ASP A 6 15.18 11.21 -18.21
C ASP A 6 13.79 11.59 -17.69
N LYS A 7 12.77 10.88 -18.15
CA LYS A 7 11.60 10.68 -17.32
C LYS A 7 11.40 9.18 -17.26
N ALA A 8 12.04 8.61 -16.24
CA ALA A 8 11.67 7.33 -15.68
C ALA A 8 10.15 7.26 -15.69
N ASN A 9 9.60 6.44 -16.57
CA ASN A 9 8.24 5.97 -16.43
C ASN A 9 8.32 4.89 -15.35
N GLU A 10 8.50 5.34 -14.10
CA GLU A 10 8.19 4.55 -12.93
C GLU A 10 6.79 3.98 -13.15
N PRO A 11 6.57 2.67 -12.93
CA PRO A 11 5.21 2.15 -12.93
C PRO A 11 4.46 2.96 -11.89
N ALA A 12 3.43 3.68 -12.33
CA ALA A 12 2.63 4.54 -11.49
C ALA A 12 2.20 3.76 -10.25
N ALA A 13 2.89 4.00 -9.12
CA ALA A 13 2.46 3.51 -7.84
C ALA A 13 1.02 4.04 -7.66
N PRO A 14 0.04 3.20 -7.28
CA PRO A 14 -1.33 3.64 -7.17
C PRO A 14 -1.35 4.80 -6.17
N GLN A 15 -1.66 6.00 -6.68
CA GLN A 15 -1.83 7.18 -5.86
C GLN A 15 -3.06 6.89 -5.01
N VAL A 16 -2.81 6.49 -3.76
CA VAL A 16 -3.83 6.16 -2.78
C VAL A 16 -4.59 7.45 -2.46
N VAL A 17 -5.64 7.69 -3.25
CA VAL A 17 -6.61 8.75 -3.02
C VAL A 17 -7.22 8.55 -1.63
N ALA A 18 -6.76 9.35 -0.68
CA ALA A 18 -7.34 9.44 0.66
C ALA A 18 -8.71 10.12 0.53
N GLY A 19 -9.79 9.37 0.75
CA GLY A 19 -11.13 9.84 0.41
C GLY A 19 -12.25 9.10 1.16
N GLY A 20 -12.34 9.31 2.48
CA GLY A 20 -13.50 8.96 3.29
C GLY A 20 -13.26 7.91 4.39
N PRO A 21 -14.14 7.78 5.39
CA PRO A 21 -13.94 6.93 6.57
C PRO A 21 -13.71 5.43 6.27
N ILE A 22 -14.15 4.92 5.11
CA ILE A 22 -13.85 3.54 4.67
C ILE A 22 -12.50 3.44 3.93
N THR A 23 -11.99 4.56 3.39
CA THR A 23 -10.63 4.60 2.78
C THR A 23 -9.50 4.51 3.81
N SER A 24 -9.79 4.72 5.10
CA SER A 24 -8.82 4.48 6.18
C SER A 24 -8.46 2.99 6.28
N ILE A 25 -9.46 2.11 6.35
CA ILE A 25 -9.25 0.65 6.44
C ILE A 25 -8.57 0.12 5.15
N ALA A 26 -9.00 0.61 3.99
CA ALA A 26 -8.38 0.23 2.72
C ALA A 26 -6.92 0.72 2.60
N ALA A 27 -6.58 1.86 3.22
CA ALA A 27 -5.19 2.33 3.30
C ALA A 27 -4.37 1.44 4.24
N GLU A 28 -4.89 1.11 5.41
CA GLU A 28 -4.23 0.21 6.37
C GLU A 28 -3.98 -1.18 5.75
N LEU A 29 -4.94 -1.75 4.99
CA LEU A 29 -4.74 -3.03 4.30
C LEU A 29 -3.60 -2.99 3.27
N ARG A 30 -3.43 -1.87 2.55
CA ARG A 30 -2.32 -1.70 1.59
C ARG A 30 -0.98 -1.56 2.30
N GLU A 31 -0.96 -0.89 3.44
CA GLU A 31 0.23 -0.77 4.27
C GLU A 31 0.63 -2.13 4.84
N LEU A 32 -0.31 -2.90 5.41
CA LEU A 32 -0.09 -4.27 5.87
C LEU A 32 0.42 -5.19 4.75
N ALA A 33 -0.13 -5.06 3.53
CA ALA A 33 0.33 -5.81 2.37
C ALA A 33 1.77 -5.43 1.98
N SER A 34 2.09 -4.13 2.00
CA SER A 34 3.45 -3.64 1.72
C SER A 34 4.46 -4.14 2.75
N LEU A 35 4.09 -4.16 4.04
CA LEU A 35 4.95 -4.69 5.12
C LEU A 35 5.17 -6.20 4.99
N ARG A 36 4.14 -6.96 4.58
CA ARG A 36 4.27 -8.39 4.27
C ARG A 36 5.21 -8.62 3.08
N ASP A 37 5.01 -7.88 2.01
CA ASP A 37 5.80 -8.04 0.78
C ASP A 37 7.27 -7.60 0.99
N ALA A 38 7.52 -6.69 1.94
CA ALA A 38 8.85 -6.33 2.41
C ALA A 38 9.48 -7.37 3.37
N GLY A 39 8.74 -8.42 3.77
CA GLY A 39 9.19 -9.43 4.72
C GLY A 39 9.25 -8.94 6.18
N ILE A 40 8.63 -7.80 6.48
CA ILE A 40 8.54 -7.23 7.84
C ILE A 40 7.44 -7.93 8.64
N LEU A 41 6.32 -8.26 7.98
CA LEU A 41 5.25 -9.05 8.58
C LEU A 41 5.23 -10.46 7.99
N THR A 42 5.03 -11.43 8.86
CA THR A 42 4.68 -12.79 8.46
C THR A 42 3.23 -12.86 7.97
N GLN A 43 2.91 -13.91 7.21
CA GLN A 43 1.55 -14.11 6.70
C GLN A 43 0.51 -14.21 7.84
N GLN A 44 0.87 -14.79 8.97
CA GLN A 44 0.00 -14.88 10.15
C GLN A 44 -0.30 -13.49 10.74
N GLU A 45 0.74 -12.66 10.93
CA GLU A 45 0.57 -11.32 11.50
C GLU A 45 -0.28 -10.41 10.60
N PHE A 46 -0.16 -10.55 9.27
CA PHE A 46 -1.01 -9.85 8.32
C PHE A 46 -2.50 -10.23 8.51
N GLU A 47 -2.79 -11.52 8.68
CA GLU A 47 -4.17 -12.00 8.85
C GLU A 47 -4.80 -11.56 10.17
N GLU A 48 -4.03 -11.57 11.26
CA GLU A 48 -4.48 -11.08 12.56
C GLU A 48 -4.84 -9.58 12.51
N GLN A 49 -3.99 -8.78 11.87
CA GLN A 49 -4.24 -7.34 11.70
C GLN A 49 -5.43 -7.08 10.76
N LYS A 50 -5.57 -7.84 9.67
CA LYS A 50 -6.75 -7.78 8.78
C LYS A 50 -8.05 -8.09 9.52
N LYS A 51 -8.07 -9.12 10.38
CA LYS A 51 -9.25 -9.49 11.19
C LYS A 51 -9.62 -8.40 12.20
N ARG A 52 -8.63 -7.74 12.80
CA ARG A 52 -8.85 -6.61 13.71
C ARG A 52 -9.47 -5.40 13.00
N LEU A 53 -9.09 -5.16 11.75
CA LEU A 53 -9.57 -4.05 10.93
C LEU A 53 -10.98 -4.27 10.35
N LEU A 54 -11.46 -5.51 10.30
CA LEU A 54 -12.79 -5.89 9.81
C LEU A 54 -13.64 -6.42 10.98
N PRO A 55 -14.08 -5.57 11.93
CA PRO A 55 -15.07 -5.97 12.92
C PRO A 55 -16.36 -6.37 12.17
N SER A 56 -16.89 -7.54 12.52
CA SER A 56 -18.02 -8.19 11.85
C SER A 56 -19.31 -7.39 11.92
#